data_AF-A0A7C4JIX6-F1
#
_entry.id   AF-A0A7C4JIX6-F1
#
_cell.length_a   1.000
_cell.length_b   1.000
_cell.length_c   1.000
_cell.angle_alpha   90.00
_cell.angle_beta   90.00
_cell.angle_gamma   90.00
#
_symmetry.space_group_name_H-M   'P 1'
#
loop_
_entity.id
_entity.type
_entity.pdbx_description
1 polymer ?
#
loop_
_entity_poly.entity_id
_entity_poly.type
_entity_poly.pdbx_seq_one_letter_code
_entity_poly.pdbx_strand_id
1 'polypeptide(L)'
;MRAKEESVGPVEIRPGIFWVGVNDRTTDLFEGMWPLPHGVSYNAYLVVGQRIALIDSVKDHYAEELLRNIAQVVDPARISYLVVNHMEPDHSGALPLLRRVAPNAEILATPA
;
A
#
# COMPACT_ATOMS: atom_id res chain seq x y z
N MET A 1 -2.71 -20.18 -16.01
CA MET A 1 -2.27 -18.82 -15.65
C MET A 1 -3.44 -17.88 -15.91
N ARG A 2 -4.06 -17.31 -14.87
CA ARG A 2 -5.02 -16.21 -15.07
C ARG A 2 -4.23 -14.99 -15.51
N ALA A 3 -4.72 -14.23 -16.49
CA ALA A 3 -4.09 -12.97 -16.88
C ALA A 3 -4.05 -12.05 -15.65
N LYS A 4 -2.95 -11.32 -15.45
CA LYS A 4 -2.95 -10.20 -14.49
C LYS A 4 -3.96 -9.19 -15.03
N GLU A 5 -5.09 -9.06 -14.35
CA GLU A 5 -6.03 -7.97 -14.59
C GLU A 5 -5.29 -6.64 -14.37
N GLU A 6 -5.55 -5.65 -15.22
CA GLU A 6 -4.86 -4.37 -15.13
C GLU A 6 -5.06 -3.75 -13.74
N SER A 7 -3.97 -3.24 -13.18
CA SER A 7 -3.95 -2.51 -11.92
C SER A 7 -4.99 -1.39 -11.97
N VAL A 8 -5.99 -1.45 -11.08
CA VAL A 8 -6.90 -0.33 -10.88
C VAL A 8 -6.06 0.77 -10.25
N GLY A 9 -5.82 1.85 -11.01
CA GLY A 9 -5.07 3.02 -10.53
C GLY A 9 -5.69 3.62 -9.26
N PRO A 10 -5.06 4.65 -8.68
CA PRO A 10 -5.54 5.23 -7.42
C PRO A 10 -6.96 5.77 -7.55
N VAL A 11 -7.77 5.59 -6.50
CA VAL A 11 -9.17 6.04 -6.46
C VAL A 11 -9.32 7.10 -5.38
N GLU A 12 -9.76 8.30 -5.74
CA GLU A 12 -10.12 9.32 -4.76
C GLU A 12 -11.45 8.93 -4.10
N ILE A 13 -11.39 8.53 -2.82
CA ILE A 13 -12.58 8.09 -2.07
C ILE A 13 -13.27 9.25 -1.35
N ARG A 14 -12.52 10.31 -1.05
CA ARG A 14 -12.96 11.61 -0.53
C ARG A 14 -11.95 12.68 -0.96
N PRO A 15 -12.31 13.97 -0.98
CA PRO A 15 -11.38 15.05 -1.30
C PRO A 15 -10.07 14.93 -0.50
N GLY A 16 -8.96 14.72 -1.21
CA GLY A 16 -7.62 14.58 -0.62
C GLY A 16 -7.35 13.23 0.05
N ILE A 17 -8.21 12.23 -0.09
CA ILE A 17 -8.00 10.87 0.43
C ILE A 17 -8.14 9.88 -0.72
N PHE A 18 -7.05 9.17 -0.99
CA PHE A 18 -6.94 8.24 -2.10
C PHE A 18 -6.71 6.83 -1.59
N TRP A 19 -7.43 5.85 -2.13
CA TRP A 19 -7.00 4.46 -2.08
C TRP A 19 -5.87 4.28 -3.10
N VAL A 20 -4.73 3.75 -2.64
CA VAL A 20 -3.53 3.49 -3.44
C VAL A 20 -3.06 2.03 -3.31
N GLY A 21 -3.90 1.19 -2.70
CA GLY A 21 -3.63 -0.22 -2.44
C GLY A 21 -3.57 -1.09 -3.68
N VAL A 22 -3.61 -2.41 -3.47
CA VAL A 22 -3.52 -3.41 -4.55
C VAL A 22 -4.53 -4.52 -4.34
N ASN A 23 -5.14 -4.97 -5.43
CA ASN A 23 -6.00 -6.16 -5.44
C ASN A 23 -5.18 -7.38 -5.89
N ASP A 24 -4.87 -8.27 -4.95
CA ASP A 24 -4.22 -9.53 -5.22
C ASP A 24 -5.23 -10.57 -5.71
N ARG A 25 -5.14 -10.89 -7.01
CA ARG A 25 -5.92 -11.96 -7.65
C ARG A 25 -5.07 -13.20 -7.96
N THR A 26 -3.86 -13.25 -7.45
CA THR A 26 -2.85 -14.28 -7.71
C THR A 26 -2.62 -15.21 -6.53
N THR A 27 -2.81 -14.72 -5.30
CA THR A 27 -2.73 -15.55 -4.09
C THR A 27 -3.99 -16.42 -3.98
N ASP A 28 -3.80 -17.74 -4.04
CA ASP A 28 -4.91 -18.70 -3.99
C ASP A 28 -5.39 -19.01 -2.57
N LEU A 29 -4.50 -18.89 -1.57
CA LEU A 29 -4.73 -19.27 -0.19
C LEU A 29 -4.31 -18.15 0.77
N PHE A 30 -5.23 -17.66 1.59
CA PHE A 30 -4.93 -16.83 2.75
C PHE A 30 -4.27 -17.70 3.82
N GLU A 31 -3.13 -17.23 4.35
CA GLU A 31 -2.27 -17.97 5.30
C GLU A 31 -1.92 -19.41 4.87
N GLY A 32 -1.98 -19.71 3.56
CA GLY A 32 -1.74 -21.06 3.04
C GLY A 32 -2.85 -22.07 3.38
N MET A 33 -4.00 -21.63 3.90
CA MET A 33 -5.07 -22.52 4.37
C MET A 33 -6.44 -22.18 3.78
N TRP A 34 -6.85 -20.91 3.78
CA TRP A 34 -8.21 -20.52 3.39
C TRP A 34 -8.28 -20.09 1.92
N PRO A 35 -9.15 -20.71 1.10
CA PRO A 35 -9.23 -20.36 -0.31
C PRO A 35 -9.72 -18.93 -0.53
N LEU A 36 -9.10 -18.25 -1.49
CA LEU A 36 -9.45 -16.90 -1.94
C LEU A 36 -10.06 -16.95 -3.35
N PRO A 37 -11.30 -17.43 -3.53
CA PRO A 37 -11.92 -17.57 -4.86
C PRO A 37 -12.03 -16.24 -5.60
N HIS A 38 -12.04 -15.13 -4.85
CA HIS A 38 -12.09 -13.77 -5.35
C HIS A 38 -10.81 -12.99 -5.01
N GLY A 39 -9.71 -13.61 -4.57
CA GLY A 39 -8.52 -12.88 -4.16
C GLY A 39 -8.71 -12.05 -2.88
N VAL A 40 -7.77 -11.13 -2.62
CA VAL A 40 -7.71 -10.28 -1.43
C VAL A 40 -7.24 -8.87 -1.81
N SER A 41 -7.65 -7.85 -1.04
CA SER A 41 -7.18 -6.47 -1.22
C SER A 41 -6.21 -6.08 -0.10
N TYR A 42 -5.03 -5.58 -0.47
CA TYR A 42 -4.14 -4.87 0.45
C TYR A 42 -4.49 -3.39 0.38
N ASN A 43 -5.23 -2.91 1.37
CA ASN A 43 -5.73 -1.54 1.40
C ASN A 43 -4.69 -0.60 2.00
N ALA A 44 -4.17 0.31 1.19
CA ALA A 44 -3.32 1.40 1.60
C ALA A 44 -3.96 2.73 1.17
N TYR A 45 -3.85 3.76 2.00
CA TYR A 45 -4.51 5.05 1.76
C TYR A 45 -3.52 6.20 1.82
N LEU A 46 -3.60 7.10 0.85
CA LEU A 46 -2.83 8.34 0.82
C LEU A 46 -3.71 9.51 1.22
N VAL A 47 -3.36 10.17 2.32
CA VAL A 47 -4.02 11.39 2.81
C VAL A 47 -3.16 12.59 2.41
N VAL A 48 -3.70 13.44 1.54
CA VAL A 48 -3.02 14.57 0.93
C VAL A 48 -3.57 15.87 1.53
N GLY A 49 -2.78 16.49 2.40
CA GLY A 49 -3.04 17.82 2.95
C GLY A 49 -1.80 18.70 2.92
N GLN A 50 -1.62 19.54 3.94
CA GLN A 50 -0.37 20.32 4.12
C GLN A 50 0.86 19.41 4.29
N ARG A 51 0.65 18.24 4.89
CA ARG A 51 1.58 17.11 4.94
C ARG A 51 0.89 15.90 4.32
N ILE A 52 1.70 14.97 3.82
CA ILE A 52 1.20 13.76 3.16
C ILE A 52 1.45 12.56 4.09
N ALA A 53 0.42 11.78 4.33
CA ALA A 53 0.51 10.54 5.11
C ALA A 53 0.10 9.35 4.24
N LEU A 54 0.89 8.29 4.26
CA LEU A 54 0.50 6.98 3.76
C LEU A 54 0.06 6.12 4.97
N ILE A 55 -1.13 5.56 4.90
CA ILE A 55 -1.71 4.66 5.89
C ILE A 55 -1.59 3.23 5.38
N ASP A 56 -0.87 2.40 6.13
CA ASP A 56 -0.45 1.04 5.82
C ASP A 56 0.30 0.90 4.48
N SER A 57 0.75 -0.33 4.20
CA SER A 57 1.38 -0.67 2.93
C SER A 57 0.88 -2.03 2.43
N VAL A 58 1.63 -2.64 1.53
CA VAL A 58 1.27 -3.91 0.88
C VAL A 58 2.39 -4.93 1.06
N LYS A 59 2.09 -6.18 0.73
CA LYS A 59 3.07 -7.26 0.65
C LYS A 59 4.22 -6.89 -0.30
N ASP A 60 5.42 -7.37 -0.01
CA ASP A 60 6.65 -7.08 -0.73
C ASP A 60 6.54 -7.20 -2.27
N HIS A 61 5.87 -8.25 -2.76
CA HIS A 61 5.62 -8.48 -4.18
C HIS A 61 4.88 -7.33 -4.89
N TYR A 62 4.10 -6.55 -4.15
CA TYR A 62 3.29 -5.45 -4.66
C TYR A 62 3.89 -4.07 -4.38
N ALA A 63 5.09 -3.99 -3.79
CA ALA A 63 5.70 -2.73 -3.39
C ALA A 63 5.87 -1.74 -4.55
N GLU A 64 6.27 -2.23 -5.73
CA GLU A 64 6.40 -1.38 -6.92
C GLU A 64 5.04 -0.90 -7.46
N GLU A 65 3.99 -1.70 -7.32
CA GLU A 65 2.64 -1.32 -7.76
C GLU A 65 2.06 -0.25 -6.83
N LEU A 66 2.19 -0.43 -5.52
CA LEU A 66 1.86 0.61 -4.54
C LEU A 66 2.61 1.91 -4.87
N LEU A 67 3.90 1.83 -5.18
CA LEU A 67 4.68 3.02 -5.52
C LEU A 67 4.19 3.70 -6.81
N ARG A 68 3.82 2.92 -7.84
CA ARG A 68 3.20 3.46 -9.07
C ARG A 68 1.84 4.13 -8.79
N ASN A 69 1.05 3.57 -7.88
CA ASN A 69 -0.25 4.14 -7.51
C ASN A 69 -0.07 5.47 -6.75
N ILE A 70 0.87 5.52 -5.80
CA ILE A 70 1.23 6.75 -5.09
C ILE A 70 1.75 7.81 -6.07
N ALA A 71 2.64 7.43 -6.99
CA ALA A 71 3.26 8.34 -7.97
C ALA A 71 2.27 9.00 -8.93
N GLN A 72 1.11 8.39 -9.14
CA GLN A 72 0.01 8.97 -9.91
C GLN A 72 -0.73 10.10 -9.17
N VAL A 73 -0.62 10.14 -7.82
CA VAL A 73 -1.29 11.16 -6.98
C VAL A 73 -0.31 12.25 -6.55
N VAL A 74 0.89 11.87 -6.09
CA VAL A 74 1.93 12.77 -5.58
C VAL A 74 3.32 12.24 -5.89
N ASP A 75 4.35 13.09 -5.82
CA ASP A 75 5.74 12.61 -5.72
C ASP A 75 5.91 11.82 -4.41
N PRO A 76 6.23 10.51 -4.46
CA PRO A 76 6.38 9.68 -3.27
C PRO A 76 7.43 10.20 -2.28
N ALA A 77 8.45 10.94 -2.73
CA ALA A 77 9.45 11.53 -1.86
C ALA A 77 8.90 12.62 -0.91
N ARG A 78 7.69 13.14 -1.21
CA ARG A 78 6.99 14.14 -0.38
C ARG A 78 6.20 13.54 0.78
N ILE A 79 6.10 12.21 0.88
CA ILE A 79 5.44 11.55 2.01
C ILE A 79 6.14 11.97 3.30
N SER A 80 5.38 12.55 4.21
CA SER A 80 5.85 13.03 5.51
C SER A 80 5.69 11.96 6.59
N TYR A 81 4.68 11.10 6.46
CA TYR A 81 4.34 10.07 7.44
C TYR A 81 4.06 8.72 6.78
N LEU A 82 4.61 7.67 7.37
CA LEU A 82 4.24 6.28 7.12
C LEU A 82 3.56 5.75 8.38
N VAL A 83 2.23 5.63 8.36
CA VAL A 83 1.45 5.09 9.47
C VAL A 83 1.33 3.59 9.28
N VAL A 84 1.85 2.81 10.22
CA VAL A 84 1.81 1.35 10.21
C VAL A 84 0.84 0.91 11.32
N ASN A 85 -0.34 0.43 10.94
CA ASN A 85 -1.36 0.03 11.89
C ASN A 85 -1.05 -1.31 12.55
N HIS A 86 -0.40 -2.23 11.82
CA HIS A 86 0.04 -3.51 12.34
C HIS A 86 1.21 -4.08 11.52
N MET A 87 1.89 -5.10 12.07
CA MET A 87 3.15 -5.63 11.54
C MET A 87 3.04 -7.10 11.15
N GLU A 88 2.35 -7.36 10.04
CA GLU A 88 2.38 -8.64 9.34
C GLU A 88 3.04 -8.47 7.96
N PRO A 89 3.67 -9.51 7.36
CA PRO A 89 4.45 -9.37 6.12
C PRO A 89 3.66 -8.80 4.93
N ASP A 90 2.35 -9.00 4.92
CA ASP A 90 1.42 -8.51 3.91
C ASP A 90 1.05 -7.02 4.04
N HIS A 91 1.44 -6.38 5.16
CA HIS A 91 1.30 -4.93 5.39
C HIS A 91 2.63 -4.22 5.58
N SER A 92 3.67 -4.93 6.01
CA SER A 92 5.01 -4.38 6.27
C SER A 92 6.01 -4.66 5.14
N GLY A 93 5.67 -5.53 4.19
CA GLY A 93 6.58 -6.00 3.13
C GLY A 93 7.12 -4.89 2.22
N ALA A 94 6.34 -3.84 1.95
CA ALA A 94 6.77 -2.72 1.12
C ALA A 94 7.57 -1.64 1.89
N LEU A 95 7.64 -1.70 3.23
CA LEU A 95 8.33 -0.68 4.04
C LEU A 95 9.80 -0.44 3.65
N PRO A 96 10.62 -1.47 3.32
CA PRO A 96 12.00 -1.23 2.88
C PRO A 96 12.11 -0.42 1.59
N LEU A 97 11.17 -0.57 0.65
CA LEU A 97 11.12 0.25 -0.56
C LEU A 97 10.66 1.67 -0.24
N LEU A 98 9.57 1.79 0.53
CA LEU A 98 9.02 3.10 0.94
C LEU A 98 10.06 3.93 1.71
N ARG A 99 10.85 3.31 2.59
CA ARG A 99 11.92 3.98 3.33
C ARG A 99 13.03 4.54 2.43
N ARG A 100 13.34 3.83 1.32
CA ARG A 100 14.34 4.29 0.34
C ARG A 100 13.83 5.47 -0.47
N VAL A 101 12.55 5.46 -0.82
CA VAL A 101 11.94 6.50 -1.66
C VAL A 101 11.55 7.75 -0.86
N ALA A 102 11.07 7.57 0.37
CA ALA A 102 10.70 8.64 1.29
C ALA A 102 11.61 8.63 2.53
N PRO A 103 12.92 8.96 2.39
CA PRO A 103 13.91 8.88 3.48
C PRO A 103 13.67 9.91 4.60
N ASN A 104 12.79 10.87 4.41
CA ASN A 104 12.43 11.87 5.42
C ASN A 104 11.07 11.58 6.10
N ALA A 105 10.35 10.54 5.67
CA ALA A 105 9.08 10.19 6.28
C ALA A 105 9.29 9.66 7.70
N GLU A 106 8.52 10.18 8.65
CA GLU A 106 8.43 9.65 10.01
C GLU A 106 7.53 8.41 10.02
N ILE A 107 8.01 7.32 10.62
CA ILE A 107 7.23 6.08 10.75
C ILE A 107 6.48 6.14 12.07
N LEU A 108 5.15 6.08 12.00
CA LEU A 108 4.25 6.09 13.15
C LEU A 108 3.66 4.69 13.32
N ALA A 109 3.86 4.08 14.49
CA ALA A 109 3.35 2.76 14.83
C ALA A 109 2.98 2.68 16.32
N THR A 110 2.24 1.66 16.72
CA THR A 110 1.93 1.41 18.14
C THR A 110 3.22 1.05 18.91
N PRO A 111 3.40 1.57 20.14
CA PRO A 111 4.48 1.12 21.02
C PRO A 111 4.38 -0.39 21.28
N ALA A 112 5.54 -1.06 21.34
CA ALA A 112 5.63 -2.45 21.75
C ALA A 112 5.36 -2.63 23.25
#